data_AF-A0A7K4S215-F1
#
_entry.id   AF-A0A7K4S215-F1
#
_cell.length_a   1.000
_cell.length_b   1.000
_cell.length_c   1.000
_cell.angle_alpha   90.00
_cell.angle_beta   90.00
_cell.angle_gamma   90.00
#
_symmetry.space_group_name_H-M   'P 1'
#
loop_
_entity.id
_entity.type
_entity.pdbx_description
1 polymer ?
#
loop_
_entity_poly.entity_id
_entity_poly.type
_entity_poly.pdbx_seq_one_letter_code
_entity_poly.pdbx_strand_id
1 'polypeptide(L)'
;QYYGIWSSEKVKSRVAEVIFSWTVWFPQEVKIRDAYQMLKKQGIVKEDPKVPEDKILPPPSPRSHNSIFDTDEEKSKLLARLLRSRRSEDLQAANRLIQSTVREEQEKSAKASRRVNAINEVSENVKRMDELLENYKRQELSKSDQETLHTLFQRCEKLRPLLFRLASETADDDEALAEILQANDELVQVLGRHRQVVAGH
;
A
#
# COMPACT_ATOMS: atom_id res chain seq x y z
N GLN A 1 -15.14 12.87 -25.84
CA GLN A 1 -15.09 14.35 -25.92
C GLN A 1 -13.67 14.80 -25.60
N TYR A 2 -13.14 15.83 -26.28
CA TYR A 2 -11.80 16.38 -26.00
C TYR A 2 -11.89 17.41 -24.86
N TYR A 3 -11.46 17.02 -23.66
CA TYR A 3 -11.52 17.90 -22.48
C TYR A 3 -10.33 18.87 -22.36
N GLY A 4 -9.38 18.84 -23.31
CA GLY A 4 -8.19 19.70 -23.29
C GLY A 4 -8.49 21.21 -23.37
N ILE A 5 -9.69 21.60 -23.79
CA ILE A 5 -10.14 22.99 -23.83
C ILE A 5 -10.22 23.59 -22.42
N TRP A 6 -10.58 22.77 -21.42
CA TRP A 6 -10.79 23.17 -20.02
C TRP A 6 -9.51 23.21 -19.18
N SER A 7 -8.37 22.78 -19.74
CA SER A 7 -7.08 22.82 -19.03
C SER A 7 -6.52 24.25 -19.02
N SER A 8 -5.95 24.67 -17.89
CA SER A 8 -5.33 25.98 -17.75
C SER A 8 -4.11 26.13 -18.67
N GLU A 9 -3.78 27.35 -19.05
CA GLU A 9 -2.61 27.62 -19.91
C GLU A 9 -1.32 27.09 -19.28
N LYS A 10 -1.17 27.24 -17.96
CA LYS A 10 -0.02 26.70 -17.21
C LYS A 10 0.13 25.18 -17.38
N VAL A 11 -0.96 24.43 -17.36
CA VAL A 11 -0.92 22.97 -17.58
C VAL A 11 -0.58 22.66 -19.04
N LYS A 12 -1.17 23.38 -20.00
CA LYS A 12 -0.89 23.21 -21.43
C LYS A 12 0.59 23.50 -21.76
N SER A 13 1.15 24.60 -21.26
CA SER A 13 2.57 24.93 -21.41
C SER A 13 3.46 23.86 -20.79
N ARG A 14 3.13 23.38 -19.58
CA ARG A 14 3.92 22.34 -18.92
C ARG A 14 3.92 21.01 -19.69
N VAL A 15 2.77 20.61 -20.24
CA VAL A 15 2.67 19.40 -21.08
C VAL A 15 3.49 19.58 -22.36
N ALA A 16 3.45 20.76 -23.00
CA ALA A 16 4.27 21.05 -24.17
C ALA A 16 5.78 20.98 -23.86
N GLU A 17 6.23 21.54 -22.74
CA GLU A 17 7.61 21.45 -22.26
C GLU A 17 8.06 19.99 -22.05
N VAL A 18 7.21 19.16 -21.46
CA VAL A 18 7.50 17.74 -21.20
C VAL A 18 7.65 16.97 -22.51
N ILE A 19 6.68 17.09 -23.42
CA ILE A 19 6.72 16.37 -24.70
C ILE A 19 7.92 16.85 -25.53
N PHE A 20 8.19 18.15 -25.57
CA PHE A 20 9.38 18.70 -26.23
C PHE A 20 10.67 18.13 -25.63
N SER A 21 10.78 18.11 -24.28
CA SER A 21 11.94 17.52 -23.59
C SER A 21 12.16 16.06 -24.01
N TRP A 22 11.11 15.27 -24.14
CA TRP A 22 11.21 13.87 -24.58
C TRP A 22 11.64 13.73 -26.05
N THR A 23 11.31 14.68 -26.94
CA THR A 23 11.83 14.66 -28.32
C THR A 23 13.34 14.88 -28.37
N VAL A 24 13.89 15.68 -27.44
CA VAL A 24 15.33 15.91 -27.31
C VAL A 24 16.02 14.72 -26.64
N TRP A 25 15.39 14.14 -25.61
CA TRP A 25 15.94 13.01 -24.85
C TRP A 25 15.91 11.69 -25.62
N PHE A 26 14.92 11.49 -26.51
CA PHE A 26 14.79 10.31 -27.36
C PHE A 26 14.82 10.65 -28.85
N PRO A 27 15.98 11.08 -29.40
CA PRO A 27 16.06 11.51 -30.79
C PRO A 27 15.76 10.36 -31.78
N GLN A 28 15.93 9.11 -31.35
CA GLN A 28 15.68 7.90 -32.14
C GLN A 28 14.20 7.48 -32.15
N GLU A 29 13.39 7.93 -31.18
CA GLU A 29 12.00 7.50 -31.06
C GLU A 29 11.08 8.36 -31.94
N VAL A 30 10.85 7.89 -33.16
CA VAL A 30 10.13 8.61 -34.21
C VAL A 30 8.71 8.98 -33.77
N LYS A 31 8.04 8.12 -32.99
CA LYS A 31 6.64 8.36 -32.57
C LYS A 31 6.48 9.54 -31.63
N ILE A 32 7.46 9.79 -30.75
CA ILE A 32 7.43 10.94 -29.83
C ILE A 32 7.54 12.24 -30.64
N ARG A 33 8.44 12.25 -31.64
CA ARG A 33 8.59 13.38 -32.56
C ARG A 33 7.35 13.62 -33.41
N ASP A 34 6.77 12.56 -33.97
CA ASP A 34 5.57 12.65 -34.81
C ASP A 34 4.37 13.17 -34.00
N ALA A 35 4.19 12.69 -32.77
CA ALA A 35 3.16 13.18 -31.86
C ALA A 35 3.34 14.68 -31.55
N TYR A 36 4.56 15.13 -31.27
CA TYR A 36 4.84 16.54 -31.02
C TYR A 36 4.56 17.41 -32.27
N GLN A 37 4.99 16.97 -33.44
CA GLN A 37 4.71 17.67 -34.70
C GLN A 37 3.21 17.73 -35.01
N MET A 38 2.46 16.67 -34.69
CA MET A 38 1.01 16.67 -34.83
C MET A 38 0.35 17.70 -33.91
N LEU A 39 0.80 17.83 -32.67
CA LEU A 39 0.31 18.86 -31.73
C LEU A 39 0.59 20.29 -32.23
N LYS A 40 1.74 20.52 -32.89
CA LYS A 40 2.05 21.79 -33.55
C LYS A 40 1.14 22.05 -34.75
N LYS A 41 0.95 21.04 -35.62
CA LYS A 41 0.04 21.14 -36.79
C LYS A 41 -1.40 21.44 -36.40
N GLN A 42 -1.85 20.93 -35.25
CA GLN A 42 -3.19 21.18 -34.71
C GLN A 42 -3.29 22.53 -33.97
N GLY A 43 -2.22 23.31 -33.88
CA GLY A 43 -2.20 24.60 -33.18
C GLY A 43 -2.32 24.50 -31.66
N ILE A 44 -2.19 23.30 -31.09
CA ILE A 44 -2.21 23.05 -29.64
C ILE A 44 -0.89 23.53 -29.03
N VAL A 45 0.23 23.33 -29.73
CA VAL A 45 1.53 23.90 -29.40
C VAL A 45 1.81 25.03 -30.41
N LYS A 46 1.75 26.28 -29.93
CA LYS A 46 1.90 27.48 -30.77
C LYS A 46 3.35 27.82 -31.07
N GLU A 47 4.22 27.69 -30.05
CA GLU A 47 5.66 27.94 -30.15
C GLU A 47 6.41 26.83 -29.42
N ASP A 48 7.64 26.55 -29.87
CA ASP A 48 8.51 25.62 -29.16
C ASP A 48 8.89 26.22 -27.80
N PRO A 49 8.72 25.47 -26.70
CA PRO A 49 9.08 25.97 -25.39
C PRO A 49 10.59 26.18 -25.34
N LYS A 50 11.01 27.37 -24.87
CA LYS A 50 12.42 27.68 -24.61
C LYS A 50 12.86 26.98 -23.33
N VAL A 51 13.06 25.67 -23.41
CA VAL A 51 13.55 24.85 -22.29
C VAL A 51 15.08 24.95 -22.29
N PRO A 52 15.71 25.53 -21.26
CA PRO A 52 17.17 25.45 -21.08
C PRO A 52 17.62 23.99 -21.02
N GLU A 53 18.81 23.67 -21.51
CA GLU A 53 19.35 22.29 -21.51
C GLU A 53 19.30 21.64 -20.11
N ASP A 54 19.53 22.44 -19.06
CA ASP A 54 19.46 22.00 -17.65
C ASP A 54 18.05 21.67 -17.12
N LYS A 55 17.00 21.97 -17.89
CA LYS A 55 15.59 21.70 -17.54
C LYS A 55 14.94 20.63 -18.41
N ILE A 56 15.71 19.96 -19.27
CA ILE A 56 15.21 18.82 -20.04
C ILE A 56 14.83 17.72 -19.05
N LEU A 57 13.54 17.42 -18.99
CA LEU A 57 13.03 16.42 -18.07
C LEU A 57 13.38 15.03 -18.60
N PRO A 58 14.05 14.19 -17.78
CA PRO A 58 14.25 12.81 -18.17
C PRO A 58 12.89 12.12 -18.34
N PRO A 59 12.83 11.05 -19.14
CA PRO A 59 11.67 10.17 -19.13
C PRO A 59 11.33 9.74 -17.71
N PRO A 60 10.04 9.47 -17.44
CA PRO A 60 9.67 8.81 -16.20
C PRO A 60 10.47 7.52 -16.06
N SER A 61 10.91 7.23 -14.83
CA SER A 61 11.63 6.00 -14.53
C SER A 61 10.84 4.79 -15.03
N PRO A 62 11.53 3.73 -15.50
CA PRO A 62 10.86 2.49 -15.85
C PRO A 62 9.95 2.04 -14.70
N ARG A 63 8.82 1.43 -15.06
CA ARG A 63 7.92 0.82 -14.09
C ARG A 63 8.73 -0.13 -13.20
N SER A 64 8.53 -0.06 -11.89
CA SER A 64 9.18 -0.99 -10.96
C SER A 64 8.81 -2.43 -11.31
N HIS A 65 9.80 -3.34 -11.25
CA HIS A 65 9.62 -4.77 -11.53
C HIS A 65 8.74 -5.49 -10.48
N ASN A 66 8.36 -4.79 -9.41
CA ASN A 66 7.48 -5.28 -8.34
C ASN A 66 6.06 -4.73 -8.50
N SER A 67 5.55 -4.66 -9.74
CA SER A 67 4.16 -4.26 -9.95
C SER A 67 3.21 -5.37 -9.50
N ILE A 68 2.03 -4.99 -9.02
CA ILE A 68 0.95 -5.92 -8.64
C ILE A 68 0.47 -6.81 -9.80
N PHE A 69 0.83 -6.44 -11.04
CA PHE A 69 0.52 -7.19 -12.26
C PHE A 69 1.65 -8.12 -12.70
N ASP A 70 2.81 -8.03 -12.06
CA ASP A 70 4.01 -8.81 -12.40
C ASP A 70 4.27 -9.94 -11.39
N THR A 71 3.48 -10.01 -10.31
CA THR A 71 3.56 -11.05 -9.27
C THR A 71 3.10 -12.42 -9.75
N ASP A 72 2.13 -12.47 -10.66
CA ASP A 72 1.63 -13.69 -11.30
C ASP A 72 2.06 -13.67 -12.77
N GLU A 73 3.06 -14.49 -13.11
CA GLU A 73 3.68 -14.51 -14.44
C GLU A 73 2.67 -14.85 -15.55
N GLU A 74 1.71 -15.73 -15.26
CA GLU A 74 0.69 -16.14 -16.22
C GLU A 74 -0.35 -15.03 -16.43
N LYS A 75 -0.82 -14.39 -15.36
CA LYS A 75 -1.68 -13.21 -15.46
C LYS A 75 -0.97 -12.05 -16.18
N SER A 76 0.33 -11.84 -15.93
CA SER A 76 1.14 -10.80 -16.59
C SER A 76 1.24 -11.04 -18.10
N LYS A 77 1.59 -12.26 -18.52
CA LYS A 77 1.65 -12.65 -19.95
C LYS A 77 0.29 -12.50 -20.63
N LEU A 78 -0.79 -12.95 -19.98
CA LEU A 78 -2.14 -12.82 -20.50
C LEU A 78 -2.53 -11.35 -20.67
N LEU A 79 -2.29 -10.53 -19.66
CA LEU A 79 -2.58 -9.10 -19.71
C LEU A 79 -1.81 -8.41 -20.84
N ALA A 80 -0.51 -8.71 -20.99
CA ALA A 80 0.31 -8.19 -22.07
C ALA A 80 -0.23 -8.59 -23.45
N ARG A 81 -0.69 -9.84 -23.62
CA ARG A 81 -1.32 -10.31 -24.86
C ARG A 81 -2.61 -9.57 -25.16
N LEU A 82 -3.49 -9.43 -24.17
CA LEU A 82 -4.78 -8.75 -24.32
C LEU A 82 -4.60 -7.26 -24.67
N LEU A 83 -3.65 -6.57 -24.03
CA LEU A 83 -3.35 -5.16 -24.30
C LEU A 83 -2.72 -4.92 -25.68
N ARG A 84 -2.01 -5.90 -26.25
CA ARG A 84 -1.44 -5.81 -27.60
C ARG A 84 -2.46 -6.08 -28.71
N SER A 85 -3.65 -6.58 -28.37
CA SER A 85 -4.69 -6.88 -29.35
C SER A 85 -5.39 -5.61 -29.84
N ARG A 86 -5.88 -5.66 -31.09
CA ARG A 86 -6.71 -4.61 -31.69
C ARG A 86 -8.22 -4.89 -31.53
N ARG A 87 -8.59 -6.04 -30.97
CA ARG A 87 -10.00 -6.45 -30.80
C ARG A 87 -10.59 -5.79 -29.56
N SER A 88 -11.78 -5.22 -29.69
CA SER A 88 -12.50 -4.57 -28.58
C SER A 88 -12.73 -5.54 -27.41
N GLU A 89 -13.06 -6.80 -27.72
CA GLU A 89 -13.28 -7.87 -26.71
C GLU A 89 -12.04 -8.14 -25.87
N ASP A 90 -10.86 -8.21 -26.49
CA ASP A 90 -9.61 -8.45 -25.78
C ASP A 90 -9.25 -7.26 -24.87
N LEU A 91 -9.49 -6.03 -25.33
CA LEU A 91 -9.30 -4.82 -24.51
C LEU A 91 -10.28 -4.77 -23.33
N GLN A 92 -11.52 -5.20 -23.53
CA GLN A 92 -12.49 -5.34 -22.44
C GLN A 92 -12.06 -6.41 -21.43
N ALA A 93 -11.54 -7.54 -21.90
CA ALA A 93 -10.98 -8.58 -21.03
C ALA A 93 -9.77 -8.07 -20.24
N ALA A 94 -8.86 -7.32 -20.88
CA ALA A 94 -7.74 -6.65 -20.18
C ALA A 94 -8.24 -5.71 -19.07
N ASN A 95 -9.25 -4.88 -19.36
CA ASN A 95 -9.82 -3.97 -18.36
C ASN A 95 -10.41 -4.71 -17.16
N ARG A 96 -11.14 -5.82 -17.40
CA ARG A 96 -11.68 -6.66 -16.32
C ARG A 96 -10.57 -7.30 -15.50
N LEU A 97 -9.53 -7.83 -16.15
CA LEU A 97 -8.37 -8.41 -15.49
C LEU A 97 -7.66 -7.37 -14.62
N ILE A 98 -7.40 -6.17 -15.15
CA ILE A 98 -6.78 -5.07 -14.40
C ILE A 98 -7.60 -4.73 -13.15
N GLN A 99 -8.92 -4.58 -13.31
CA GLN A 99 -9.81 -4.26 -12.19
C GLN A 99 -9.83 -5.37 -11.12
N SER A 100 -9.84 -6.64 -11.54
CA SER A 100 -9.80 -7.78 -10.61
C SER A 100 -8.49 -7.78 -9.83
N THR A 101 -7.35 -7.68 -10.53
CA THR A 101 -6.03 -7.69 -9.89
C THR A 101 -5.84 -6.53 -8.92
N VAL A 102 -6.31 -5.32 -9.27
CA VAL A 102 -6.27 -4.18 -8.34
C VAL A 102 -7.13 -4.42 -7.11
N ARG A 103 -8.33 -4.98 -7.27
CA ARG A 103 -9.22 -5.27 -6.15
C ARG A 103 -8.66 -6.36 -5.24
N GLU A 104 -8.17 -7.46 -5.81
CA GLU A 104 -7.51 -8.56 -5.11
C GLU A 104 -6.34 -8.02 -4.25
N GLU A 105 -5.50 -7.17 -4.83
CA GLU A 105 -4.37 -6.58 -4.10
C GLU A 105 -4.83 -5.61 -2.99
N GLN A 106 -5.86 -4.81 -3.23
CA GLN A 106 -6.43 -3.94 -2.19
C GLN A 106 -6.99 -4.74 -1.02
N GLU A 107 -7.69 -5.85 -1.29
CA GLU A 107 -8.21 -6.74 -0.26
C GLU A 107 -7.08 -7.42 0.51
N LYS A 108 -6.05 -7.90 -0.18
CA LYS A 108 -4.85 -8.49 0.42
C LYS A 108 -4.12 -7.49 1.31
N SER A 109 -3.89 -6.27 0.82
CA SER A 109 -3.27 -5.18 1.56
C SER A 109 -4.08 -4.78 2.80
N ALA A 110 -5.41 -4.71 2.69
CA ALA A 110 -6.28 -4.43 3.81
C ALA A 110 -6.25 -5.53 4.88
N LYS A 111 -6.25 -6.82 4.48
CA LYS A 111 -6.07 -7.95 5.40
C LYS A 111 -4.73 -7.87 6.12
N ALA A 112 -3.63 -7.68 5.39
CA ALA A 112 -2.30 -7.54 5.96
C ALA A 112 -2.21 -6.35 6.93
N SER A 113 -2.79 -5.20 6.58
CA SER A 113 -2.81 -4.02 7.47
C SER A 113 -3.57 -4.30 8.77
N ARG A 114 -4.75 -4.94 8.70
CA ARG A 114 -5.52 -5.33 9.91
C ARG A 114 -4.72 -6.29 10.79
N ARG A 115 -4.05 -7.28 10.20
CA ARG A 115 -3.19 -8.23 10.91
C ARG A 115 -2.05 -7.51 11.63
N VAL A 116 -1.26 -6.73 10.90
CA VAL A 116 -0.11 -5.99 11.43
C VAL A 116 -0.55 -5.03 12.54
N ASN A 117 -1.65 -4.29 12.36
CA ASN A 117 -2.17 -3.39 13.39
C ASN A 117 -2.57 -4.14 14.67
N ALA A 118 -3.25 -5.28 14.54
CA ALA A 118 -3.65 -6.08 15.70
C ALA A 118 -2.44 -6.66 16.45
N ILE A 119 -1.45 -7.17 15.71
CA ILE A 119 -0.20 -7.69 16.30
C ILE A 119 0.57 -6.58 17.01
N ASN A 120 0.70 -5.41 16.39
CA ASN A 120 1.38 -4.27 17.00
C ASN A 120 0.66 -3.81 18.28
N GLU A 121 -0.67 -3.71 18.24
CA GLU A 121 -1.48 -3.37 19.42
C GLU A 121 -1.28 -4.39 20.56
N VAL A 122 -1.22 -5.68 20.23
CA VAL A 122 -0.90 -6.72 21.22
C VAL A 122 0.49 -6.52 21.80
N SER A 123 1.53 -6.39 20.97
CA SER A 123 2.91 -6.21 21.41
C SER A 123 3.06 -4.96 22.30
N GLU A 124 2.44 -3.84 21.92
CA GLU A 124 2.46 -2.60 22.73
C GLU A 124 1.78 -2.79 24.09
N ASN A 125 0.60 -3.40 24.12
CA ASN A 125 -0.13 -3.64 25.36
C ASN A 125 0.59 -4.65 26.26
N VAL A 126 1.17 -5.72 25.69
CA VAL A 126 1.96 -6.73 26.41
C VAL A 126 3.18 -6.07 27.07
N LYS A 127 3.96 -5.29 26.32
CA LYS A 127 5.14 -4.58 26.85
C LYS A 127 4.78 -3.65 28.00
N ARG A 128 3.75 -2.82 27.81
CA ARG A 128 3.31 -1.88 28.85
C ARG A 128 2.75 -2.59 30.08
N MET A 129 2.01 -3.68 29.89
CA MET A 129 1.49 -4.47 31.01
C MET A 129 2.62 -5.15 31.78
N ASP A 130 3.66 -5.64 31.11
CA ASP A 130 4.85 -6.20 31.76
C ASP A 130 5.60 -5.17 32.61
N GLU A 131 5.82 -3.97 32.09
CA GLU A 131 6.44 -2.87 32.84
C GLU A 131 5.66 -2.54 34.12
N LEU A 132 4.34 -2.43 34.02
CA LEU A 132 3.47 -2.17 35.17
C LEU A 132 3.45 -3.35 36.16
N LEU A 133 3.44 -4.60 35.67
CA LEU A 133 3.45 -5.77 36.55
C LEU A 133 4.78 -5.90 37.32
N GLU A 134 5.91 -5.53 36.71
CA GLU A 134 7.20 -5.51 37.40
C GLU A 134 7.25 -4.42 38.49
N ASN A 135 6.71 -3.23 38.21
CA ASN A 135 6.58 -2.17 39.22
C ASN A 135 5.59 -2.57 40.34
N TYR A 136 4.56 -3.35 40.01
CA TYR A 136 3.58 -3.86 40.99
C TYR A 136 4.26 -4.79 42.00
N LYS A 137 5.09 -5.73 41.52
CA LYS A 137 5.85 -6.66 42.38
C LYS A 137 6.81 -5.94 43.32
N ARG A 138 7.35 -4.78 42.90
CA ARG A 138 8.22 -3.93 43.73
C ARG A 138 7.46 -3.07 44.74
N GLN A 139 6.12 -3.12 44.73
CA GLN A 139 5.24 -2.25 45.52
C GLN A 139 5.42 -0.75 45.19
N GLU A 140 5.89 -0.44 43.99
CA GLU A 140 6.18 0.92 43.50
C GLU A 140 5.02 1.50 42.67
N LEU A 141 3.89 0.80 42.56
CA LEU A 141 2.79 1.22 41.68
C LEU A 141 1.97 2.36 42.28
N SER A 142 1.76 3.42 41.49
CA SER A 142 0.82 4.47 41.84
C SER A 142 -0.63 4.02 41.64
N LYS A 143 -1.60 4.72 42.26
CA LYS A 143 -3.04 4.47 42.01
C LYS A 143 -3.43 4.66 40.54
N SER A 144 -2.83 5.65 39.87
CA SER A 144 -3.08 5.91 38.44
C SER A 144 -2.57 4.76 37.56
N ASP A 145 -1.44 4.17 37.93
CA ASP A 145 -0.89 3.01 37.24
C ASP A 145 -1.73 1.75 37.47
N GLN A 146 -2.38 1.61 38.63
CA GLN A 146 -3.30 0.50 38.91
C GLN A 146 -4.54 0.58 38.02
N GLU A 147 -5.13 1.77 37.84
CA GLU A 147 -6.25 1.99 36.92
C GLU A 147 -5.83 1.75 35.46
N THR A 148 -4.62 2.19 35.10
CA THR A 148 -4.04 1.94 33.77
C THR A 148 -3.86 0.44 33.52
N LEU A 149 -3.33 -0.29 34.50
CA LEU A 149 -3.14 -1.74 34.43
C LEU A 149 -4.48 -2.47 34.26
N HIS A 150 -5.51 -2.07 35.03
CA HIS A 150 -6.85 -2.64 34.89
C HIS A 150 -7.44 -2.40 33.49
N THR A 151 -7.27 -1.18 32.96
CA THR A 151 -7.74 -0.82 31.61
C THR A 151 -7.01 -1.62 30.53
N LEU A 152 -5.69 -1.80 30.66
CA LEU A 152 -4.89 -2.64 29.76
C LEU A 152 -5.34 -4.10 29.81
N PHE A 153 -5.58 -4.65 31.01
CA PHE A 153 -6.08 -6.01 31.16
C PHE A 153 -7.41 -6.23 30.41
N GLN A 154 -8.37 -5.32 30.58
CA GLN A 154 -9.64 -5.39 29.85
C GLN A 154 -9.47 -5.28 28.33
N ARG A 155 -8.55 -4.42 27.87
CA ARG A 155 -8.23 -4.28 26.45
C ARG A 155 -7.62 -5.57 25.88
N CYS A 156 -6.67 -6.16 26.60
CA CYS A 156 -6.04 -7.43 26.25
C CYS A 156 -7.06 -8.59 26.16
N GLU A 157 -8.00 -8.71 27.10
CA GLU A 157 -9.07 -9.72 27.00
C GLU A 157 -9.96 -9.53 25.75
N LYS A 158 -10.22 -8.27 25.34
CA LYS A 158 -10.99 -7.97 24.12
C LYS A 158 -10.24 -8.26 22.82
N LEU A 159 -8.90 -8.32 22.84
CA LEU A 159 -8.08 -8.64 21.65
C LEU A 159 -8.10 -10.13 21.32
N ARG A 160 -8.36 -11.02 22.28
CA ARG A 160 -8.40 -12.47 22.05
C ARG A 160 -9.41 -12.91 20.97
N PRO A 161 -10.71 -12.52 21.03
CA PRO A 161 -11.65 -12.84 19.95
C PRO A 161 -11.24 -12.26 18.59
N LEU A 162 -10.59 -11.09 18.58
CA LEU A 162 -10.10 -10.47 17.35
C LEU A 162 -8.99 -11.31 16.72
N LEU A 163 -8.00 -11.73 17.49
CA LEU A 163 -6.91 -12.59 17.02
C LEU A 163 -7.43 -13.94 16.51
N PHE A 164 -8.40 -14.55 17.21
CA PHE A 164 -9.02 -15.80 16.78
C PHE A 164 -9.72 -15.66 15.42
N ARG A 165 -10.46 -14.55 15.23
CA ARG A 165 -11.10 -14.25 13.95
C ARG A 165 -10.06 -14.01 12.85
N LEU A 166 -9.01 -13.24 13.13
CA LEU A 166 -7.93 -12.99 12.17
C LEU A 166 -7.20 -14.28 11.77
N ALA A 167 -6.94 -15.19 12.72
CA ALA A 167 -6.35 -16.50 12.45
C ALA A 167 -7.26 -17.33 11.51
N SER A 168 -8.56 -17.32 11.76
CA SER A 168 -9.54 -18.02 10.92
C SER A 168 -9.62 -17.45 9.50
N GLU A 169 -9.50 -16.12 9.35
CA GLU A 169 -9.50 -15.41 8.06
C GLU A 169 -8.18 -15.55 7.27
N THR A 170 -7.12 -16.06 7.90
CA THR A 170 -5.73 -16.14 7.37
C THR A 170 -5.23 -17.59 7.29
N ALA A 171 -6.14 -18.57 7.24
CA ALA A 171 -5.80 -19.99 7.18
C ALA A 171 -5.09 -20.42 5.88
N ASP A 172 -5.03 -19.53 4.88
CA ASP A 172 -4.37 -19.72 3.59
C ASP A 172 -2.92 -19.22 3.54
N ASP A 173 -2.42 -18.60 4.61
CA ASP A 173 -1.07 -18.03 4.72
C ASP A 173 -0.43 -18.47 6.05
N ASP A 174 0.36 -19.56 6.01
CA ASP A 174 0.94 -20.20 7.19
C ASP A 174 1.87 -19.26 7.98
N GLU A 175 2.64 -18.42 7.29
CA GLU A 175 3.57 -17.46 7.93
C GLU A 175 2.78 -16.40 8.69
N ALA A 176 1.77 -15.82 8.04
CA ALA A 176 0.88 -14.87 8.67
C ALA A 176 0.06 -15.45 9.83
N LEU A 177 -0.37 -16.71 9.70
CA LEU A 177 -1.07 -17.42 10.76
C LEU A 177 -0.16 -17.62 11.97
N ALA A 178 1.10 -18.00 11.75
CA ALA A 178 2.09 -18.15 12.82
C ALA A 178 2.31 -16.84 13.59
N GLU A 179 2.40 -15.69 12.90
CA GLU A 179 2.52 -14.37 13.54
C GLU A 179 1.32 -14.09 14.48
N ILE A 180 0.10 -14.40 14.03
CA ILE A 180 -1.12 -14.18 14.82
C ILE A 180 -1.16 -15.09 16.05
N LEU A 181 -0.78 -16.36 15.89
CA LEU A 181 -0.74 -17.33 16.97
C LEU A 181 0.31 -16.94 18.02
N GLN A 182 1.50 -16.50 17.59
CA GLN A 182 2.52 -15.99 18.48
C GLN A 182 2.03 -14.78 19.29
N ALA A 183 1.39 -13.80 18.64
CA ALA A 183 0.82 -12.66 19.33
C ALA A 183 -0.26 -13.09 20.36
N ASN A 184 -1.07 -14.10 20.03
CA ASN A 184 -2.05 -14.65 20.97
C ASN A 184 -1.39 -15.31 22.18
N ASP A 185 -0.32 -16.08 21.98
CA ASP A 185 0.41 -16.72 23.07
C ASP A 185 1.03 -15.69 24.02
N GLU A 186 1.65 -14.63 23.48
CA GLU A 186 2.17 -13.50 24.27
C GLU A 186 1.06 -12.83 25.09
N LEU A 187 -0.10 -12.59 24.46
CA LEU A 187 -1.27 -12.01 25.11
C LEU A 187 -1.82 -12.89 26.24
N VAL A 188 -1.89 -14.21 26.01
CA VAL A 188 -2.33 -15.21 27.00
C VAL A 188 -1.36 -15.24 28.18
N GLN A 189 -0.06 -15.22 27.91
CA GLN A 189 0.98 -15.26 28.92
C GLN A 189 0.92 -14.04 29.84
N VAL A 190 0.81 -12.83 29.28
CA VAL A 190 0.76 -11.60 30.09
C VAL A 190 -0.53 -11.50 30.90
N LEU A 191 -1.68 -11.92 30.36
CA LEU A 191 -2.95 -11.99 31.09
C LEU A 191 -2.87 -13.02 32.24
N GLY A 192 -2.17 -14.13 32.03
CA GLY A 192 -1.86 -15.12 33.06
C GLY A 192 -1.01 -14.54 34.19
N ARG A 193 0.08 -13.84 33.84
CA ARG A 193 0.95 -13.17 34.82
C ARG A 193 0.21 -12.10 35.62
N HIS A 194 -0.62 -11.28 34.97
CA HIS A 194 -1.47 -10.32 35.67
C HIS A 194 -2.37 -11.00 36.71
N ARG A 195 -3.08 -12.07 36.33
CA ARG A 195 -3.94 -12.82 37.26
C ARG A 195 -3.15 -13.38 38.45
N GLN A 196 -1.95 -13.90 38.22
CA GLN A 196 -1.10 -14.44 39.30
C GLN A 196 -0.63 -13.35 40.27
N VAL A 197 -0.16 -12.21 39.76
CA VAL A 197 0.34 -11.10 40.58
C VAL A 197 -0.79 -10.45 41.38
N VAL A 198 -1.97 -10.26 40.77
CA VAL A 198 -3.11 -9.62 41.45
C VAL A 198 -3.84 -10.57 42.40
N ALA A 199 -3.90 -11.88 42.13
CA ALA A 199 -4.53 -12.86 43.03
C ALA A 199 -3.59 -13.38 44.13
N GLY A 200 -2.28 -13.20 43.98
CA GLY A 200 -1.27 -13.55 44.99
C GLY A 200 -1.06 -12.49 46.08
N HIS A 201 -1.75 -11.35 45.96
CA HIS A 201 -1.80 -10.26 46.94
C HIS A 201 -3.23 -10.09 47.44
#